data_AF-A0A482D258-F1
#
_entry.id   AF-A0A482D258-F1
#
_cell.length_a   1.000
_cell.length_b   1.000
_cell.length_c   1.000
_cell.angle_alpha   90.00
_cell.angle_beta   90.00
_cell.angle_gamma   90.00
#
_symmetry.space_group_name_H-M   'P 1'
#
loop_
_entity.id
_entity.type
_entity.pdbx_description
1 polymer ?
#
loop_
_entity_poly.entity_id
_entity_poly.type
_entity_poly.pdbx_seq_one_letter_code
_entity_poly.pdbx_strand_id
1 'polypeptide(L)'
;VRITVVNVTLREVVNFGDVDSYNMQALVSKVEALIDNGIAEGPESHITFALDDAYKNLFSDKGTRVNAPKVVILFVSNEEIQDETSSVKEYERVKQLYNDNKIQLLVVGTSKANISHLRDLVGCDPSLSVNCPYVMVRKWAELGQVAHVITENSICETKPKPPCVGPHCLTK
;
A
#
# COMPACT_ATOMS: atom_id res chain seq x y z
N VAL A 1 12.45 -7.77 1.59
CA VAL A 1 11.09 -7.39 1.11
C VAL A 1 10.09 -8.38 1.68
N ARG A 2 8.90 -7.92 2.08
CA ARG A 2 7.78 -8.80 2.48
C ARG A 2 6.69 -8.71 1.41
N ILE A 3 6.08 -9.83 1.06
CA ILE A 3 4.95 -9.89 0.12
C ILE A 3 3.81 -10.61 0.80
N THR A 4 2.63 -9.99 0.77
CA THR A 4 1.41 -10.51 1.37
C THR A 4 0.26 -10.31 0.40
N VAL A 5 -0.57 -11.33 0.27
CA VAL A 5 -1.80 -11.28 -0.51
C VAL A 5 -2.96 -11.32 0.49
N VAL A 6 -3.89 -10.37 0.35
CA VAL A 6 -5.05 -10.25 1.24
C VAL A 6 -6.32 -10.33 0.39
N ASN A 7 -7.16 -11.30 0.72
CA ASN A 7 -8.56 -11.39 0.31
C ASN A 7 -9.39 -11.59 1.60
N VAL A 8 -10.32 -12.53 1.64
CA VAL A 8 -10.98 -13.00 2.88
C VAL A 8 -9.98 -13.47 3.95
N THR A 9 -8.79 -13.93 3.52
CA THR A 9 -7.71 -14.38 4.39
C THR A 9 -6.40 -13.69 4.04
N LEU A 10 -5.47 -13.69 4.98
CA LEU A 10 -4.11 -13.21 4.77
C LEU A 10 -3.18 -14.37 4.44
N ARG A 11 -2.50 -14.27 3.29
CA ARG A 11 -1.45 -15.21 2.89
C ARG A 11 -0.12 -14.49 2.79
N GLU A 12 0.81 -14.84 3.68
CA GLU A 12 2.20 -14.42 3.55
C GLU A 12 2.90 -15.24 2.47
N VAL A 13 3.59 -14.55 1.56
CA VAL A 13 4.30 -15.14 0.42
C VAL A 13 5.81 -15.11 0.65
N VAL A 14 6.29 -13.98 1.22
CA VAL A 14 7.69 -13.74 1.54
C VAL A 14 7.75 -12.94 2.83
N ASN A 15 8.58 -13.33 3.80
CA ASN A 15 8.80 -12.60 5.05
C ASN A 15 10.06 -11.69 4.98
N PHE A 16 10.17 -10.67 5.83
CA PHE A 16 11.37 -9.83 5.93
C PHE A 16 12.63 -10.58 6.37
N GLY A 17 12.49 -11.66 7.15
CA GLY A 17 13.63 -12.45 7.65
C GLY A 17 14.11 -13.54 6.68
N ASP A 18 13.38 -13.82 5.60
CA ASP A 18 13.70 -14.92 4.70
C ASP A 18 14.88 -14.58 3.79
N VAL A 19 15.65 -15.59 3.38
CA VAL A 19 16.70 -15.46 2.35
C VAL A 19 16.11 -14.92 1.05
N ASP A 20 14.89 -15.36 0.72
CA ASP A 20 14.14 -14.92 -0.45
C ASP A 20 13.89 -13.41 -0.41
N SER A 21 13.81 -12.80 0.77
CA SER A 21 13.48 -11.37 0.93
C SER A 21 14.50 -10.41 0.31
N TYR A 22 15.73 -10.87 0.06
CA TYR A 22 16.81 -10.11 -0.56
C TYR A 22 17.39 -10.78 -1.81
N ASN A 23 16.87 -11.93 -2.24
CA ASN A 23 17.28 -12.60 -3.46
C ASN A 23 16.26 -12.31 -4.58
N MET A 24 16.67 -11.54 -5.59
CA MET A 24 15.80 -11.13 -6.69
C MET A 24 15.21 -12.33 -7.46
N GLN A 25 16.01 -13.35 -7.76
CA GLN A 25 15.53 -14.52 -8.51
C GLN A 25 14.48 -15.29 -7.70
N ALA A 26 14.72 -15.50 -6.40
CA ALA A 26 13.77 -16.14 -5.52
C ALA A 26 12.45 -15.36 -5.41
N LEU A 27 12.51 -14.02 -5.31
CA LEU A 27 11.33 -13.16 -5.30
C LEU A 27 10.51 -13.31 -6.58
N VAL A 28 11.17 -13.24 -7.75
CA VAL A 28 10.50 -13.39 -9.04
C VAL A 28 9.80 -14.74 -9.12
N SER A 29 10.48 -15.83 -8.77
CA SER A 29 9.87 -17.17 -8.79
C SER A 29 8.69 -17.32 -7.82
N LYS A 30 8.71 -16.66 -6.66
CA LYS A 30 7.56 -16.64 -5.73
C LYS A 30 6.37 -15.90 -6.34
N VAL A 31 6.62 -14.78 -7.02
CA VAL A 31 5.57 -14.01 -7.70
C VAL A 31 5.01 -14.78 -8.89
N GLU A 32 5.85 -15.40 -9.70
CA GLU A 32 5.42 -16.27 -10.81
C GLU A 32 4.55 -17.43 -10.29
N ALA A 33 4.97 -18.09 -9.21
CA ALA A 33 4.18 -19.14 -8.59
C ALA A 33 2.82 -18.64 -8.07
N LEU A 34 2.69 -17.40 -7.60
CA LEU A 34 1.38 -16.84 -7.24
C LEU A 34 0.48 -16.68 -8.47
N ILE A 35 1.05 -16.24 -9.59
CA ILE A 35 0.33 -16.06 -10.85
C ILE A 35 -0.15 -17.42 -11.37
N ASP A 36 0.75 -18.40 -11.40
CA ASP A 36 0.47 -19.74 -11.93
C ASP A 36 -0.58 -20.50 -11.10
N ASN A 37 -0.51 -20.37 -9.77
CA ASN A 37 -1.45 -21.03 -8.87
C ASN A 37 -2.80 -20.30 -8.78
N GLY A 38 -2.90 -19.10 -9.35
CA GLY A 38 -4.03 -18.21 -9.17
C GLY A 38 -4.12 -17.62 -7.77
N ILE A 39 -4.72 -16.44 -7.69
CA ILE A 39 -5.13 -15.82 -6.43
C ILE A 39 -6.65 -15.93 -6.37
N ALA A 40 -7.18 -16.55 -5.32
CA ALA A 40 -8.62 -16.63 -5.14
C ALA A 40 -9.20 -15.21 -5.04
N GLU A 41 -10.00 -14.82 -6.02
CA GLU A 41 -10.72 -13.55 -6.02
C GLU A 41 -11.87 -13.65 -5.01
N GLY A 42 -11.90 -12.71 -4.07
CA GLY A 42 -13.01 -12.53 -3.13
C GLY A 42 -13.84 -11.30 -3.52
N PRO A 43 -15.10 -11.20 -3.08
CA PRO A 43 -15.94 -10.04 -3.36
C PRO A 43 -15.45 -8.77 -2.63
N GLU A 44 -14.75 -8.92 -1.51
CA GLU A 44 -14.36 -7.84 -0.60
C GLU A 44 -12.87 -7.48 -0.67
N SER A 45 -12.54 -6.20 -0.49
CA SER A 45 -11.17 -5.73 -0.28
C SER A 45 -10.98 -5.22 1.13
N HIS A 46 -10.25 -5.98 1.94
CA HIS A 46 -9.93 -5.63 3.33
C HIS A 46 -8.66 -4.77 3.42
N ILE A 47 -8.71 -3.54 2.91
CA ILE A 47 -7.55 -2.64 2.84
C ILE A 47 -7.04 -2.29 4.24
N THR A 48 -7.92 -1.92 5.16
CA THR A 48 -7.54 -1.55 6.53
C THR A 48 -6.90 -2.72 7.28
N PHE A 49 -7.42 -3.93 7.09
CA PHE A 49 -6.82 -5.15 7.62
C PHE A 49 -5.42 -5.41 7.03
N ALA A 50 -5.26 -5.28 5.70
CA ALA A 50 -3.98 -5.46 5.03
C ALA A 50 -2.92 -4.46 5.52
N LEU A 51 -3.31 -3.20 5.70
CA LEU A 51 -2.43 -2.14 6.19
C LEU A 51 -2.10 -2.29 7.68
N ASP A 52 -3.05 -2.72 8.51
CA ASP A 52 -2.78 -3.00 9.92
C ASP A 52 -1.80 -4.17 10.10
N ASP A 53 -1.95 -5.25 9.31
CA ASP A 53 -0.99 -6.34 9.28
C ASP A 53 0.39 -5.88 8.78
N ALA A 54 0.44 -5.11 7.70
CA ALA A 54 1.69 -4.56 7.18
C ALA A 54 2.39 -3.69 8.25
N TYR A 55 1.65 -2.81 8.92
CA TYR A 55 2.15 -1.98 10.02
C TYR A 55 2.80 -2.82 11.12
N LYS A 56 2.09 -3.82 11.67
CA LYS A 56 2.59 -4.71 12.72
C LYS A 56 3.90 -5.39 12.32
N ASN A 57 4.00 -5.79 11.05
CA ASN A 57 5.19 -6.48 10.55
C ASN A 57 6.36 -5.53 10.28
N LEU A 58 6.12 -4.30 9.83
CA LEU A 58 7.16 -3.29 9.54
C LEU A 58 8.03 -2.90 10.75
N PHE A 59 7.47 -3.03 11.95
CA PHE A 59 8.14 -2.76 13.22
C PHE A 59 8.34 -4.01 14.07
N SER A 60 8.13 -5.19 13.47
CA SER A 60 8.39 -6.45 14.18
C SER A 60 9.89 -6.72 14.30
N ASP A 61 10.26 -7.44 15.36
CA ASP A 61 11.63 -7.90 15.60
C ASP A 61 12.10 -8.93 14.56
N LYS A 62 11.22 -9.37 13.65
CA LYS A 62 11.50 -10.37 12.62
C LYS A 62 12.14 -9.75 11.37
N GLY A 63 13.40 -9.33 11.50
CA GLY A 63 14.22 -8.94 10.34
C GLY A 63 13.96 -7.53 9.80
N THR A 64 13.17 -6.71 10.50
CA THR A 64 13.02 -5.30 10.13
C THR A 64 14.12 -4.46 10.76
N ARG A 65 14.67 -3.53 9.98
CA ARG A 65 15.71 -2.59 10.46
C ARG A 65 15.03 -1.39 11.11
N VAL A 66 15.31 -1.12 12.38
CA VAL A 66 14.69 -0.03 13.16
C VAL A 66 14.85 1.32 12.47
N ASN A 67 16.05 1.63 11.98
CA ASN A 67 16.37 2.94 11.41
C ASN A 67 16.18 3.04 9.88
N ALA A 68 15.67 1.99 9.23
CA ALA A 68 15.43 2.03 7.79
C ALA A 68 14.09 2.71 7.47
N PRO A 69 14.00 3.49 6.38
CA PRO A 69 12.72 3.98 5.87
C PRO A 69 11.74 2.82 5.67
N LYS A 70 10.48 3.03 6.09
CA LYS A 70 9.41 2.05 5.98
C LYS A 70 8.53 2.43 4.80
N VAL A 71 8.33 1.48 3.89
CA VAL A 71 7.60 1.68 2.64
C VAL A 71 6.58 0.55 2.50
N VAL A 72 5.35 0.91 2.11
CA VAL A 72 4.30 -0.01 1.72
C VAL A 72 3.84 0.35 0.31
N ILE A 73 3.76 -0.65 -0.55
CA ILE A 73 3.16 -0.54 -1.88
C ILE A 73 1.92 -1.41 -1.86
N LEU A 74 0.75 -0.77 -1.96
CA LEU A 74 -0.55 -1.43 -1.94
C LEU A 74 -1.09 -1.53 -3.38
N PHE A 75 -1.35 -2.74 -3.86
CA PHE A 75 -2.03 -2.97 -5.13
C PHE A 75 -3.51 -3.27 -4.88
N VAL A 76 -4.43 -2.56 -5.56
CA VAL A 76 -5.89 -2.68 -5.35
C VAL A 76 -6.59 -2.79 -6.70
N SER A 77 -7.48 -3.77 -6.86
CA SER A 77 -8.10 -4.08 -8.17
C SER A 77 -9.60 -3.79 -8.28
N ASN A 78 -10.31 -3.59 -7.17
CA ASN A 78 -11.77 -3.60 -7.15
C ASN A 78 -12.41 -2.21 -7.13
N GLU A 79 -13.68 -2.17 -7.55
CA GLU A 79 -14.48 -0.96 -7.81
C GLU A 79 -14.97 -0.31 -6.50
N GLU A 80 -15.34 -1.15 -5.53
CA GLU A 80 -15.74 -0.72 -4.21
C GLU A 80 -14.74 -1.21 -3.18
N ILE A 81 -14.14 -0.26 -2.47
CA ILE A 81 -13.58 -0.52 -1.15
C ILE A 81 -14.80 -0.64 -0.24
N GLN A 82 -15.52 -1.76 -0.37
CA GLN A 82 -16.45 -2.20 0.65
C GLN A 82 -15.59 -2.69 1.81
N ASP A 83 -15.09 -1.73 2.57
CA ASP A 83 -14.68 -1.96 3.96
C ASP A 83 -15.99 -2.05 4.79
N GLU A 84 -16.99 -2.82 4.34
CA GLU A 84 -18.31 -2.94 5.01
C GLU A 84 -18.16 -3.46 6.45
N THR A 85 -17.00 -4.08 6.74
CA THR A 85 -16.61 -4.57 8.05
C THR A 85 -15.71 -3.63 8.84
N SER A 86 -15.11 -2.62 8.21
CA SER A 86 -14.24 -1.65 8.86
C SER A 86 -15.04 -0.38 9.17
N SER A 87 -15.16 -0.11 10.46
CA SER A 87 -15.75 1.15 10.89
C SER A 87 -14.94 2.33 10.35
N VAL A 88 -15.60 3.47 10.09
CA VAL A 88 -14.93 4.76 9.78
C VAL A 88 -13.76 5.04 10.74
N LYS A 89 -13.87 4.56 11.99
CA LYS A 89 -12.83 4.66 13.02
C LYS A 89 -11.58 3.84 12.70
N GLU A 90 -11.72 2.63 12.16
CA GLU A 90 -10.58 1.78 11.81
C GLU A 90 -9.80 2.35 10.62
N TYR A 91 -10.52 2.84 9.61
CA TYR A 91 -9.92 3.54 8.49
C TYR A 91 -9.11 4.78 8.94
N GLU A 92 -9.72 5.66 9.74
CA GLU A 92 -9.01 6.83 10.28
C GLU A 92 -7.83 6.44 11.19
N ARG A 93 -7.97 5.38 12.00
CA ARG A 93 -6.89 4.85 12.83
C ARG A 93 -5.70 4.41 11.98
N VAL A 94 -5.93 3.62 10.92
CA VAL A 94 -4.85 3.13 10.04
C VAL A 94 -4.15 4.29 9.34
N LYS A 95 -4.91 5.26 8.83
CA LYS A 95 -4.38 6.48 8.22
C LYS A 95 -3.49 7.26 9.19
N GLN A 96 -3.93 7.44 10.44
CA GLN A 96 -3.12 8.08 11.49
C GLN A 96 -1.85 7.30 11.79
N LEU A 97 -1.94 5.97 11.96
CA LEU A 97 -0.78 5.12 12.22
C LEU A 97 0.32 5.28 11.17
N TYR A 98 -0.04 5.30 9.89
CA TYR A 98 0.94 5.45 8.81
C TYR A 98 1.58 6.84 8.80
N ASN A 99 0.80 7.89 9.03
CA ASN A 99 1.30 9.26 9.09
C ASN A 99 2.23 9.49 10.28
N ASP A 100 1.82 9.10 11.49
CA ASP A 100 2.56 9.33 12.73
C ASP A 100 3.90 8.58 12.74
N ASN A 101 3.94 7.40 12.13
CA ASN A 101 5.13 6.57 12.03
C ASN A 101 5.96 6.83 10.76
N LYS A 102 5.62 7.88 9.99
CA LYS A 102 6.35 8.30 8.78
C LYS A 102 6.54 7.17 7.75
N ILE A 103 5.53 6.30 7.63
CA ILE A 103 5.52 5.20 6.67
C ILE A 103 5.10 5.76 5.31
N GLN A 104 5.90 5.52 4.29
CA GLN A 104 5.54 5.89 2.93
C GLN A 104 4.56 4.85 2.38
N LEU A 105 3.31 5.27 2.16
CA LEU A 105 2.29 4.45 1.51
C LEU A 105 2.13 4.89 0.06
N LEU A 106 2.43 3.99 -0.87
CA LEU A 106 2.09 4.14 -2.27
C LEU A 106 0.92 3.20 -2.60
N VAL A 107 -0.08 3.72 -3.30
CA VAL A 107 -1.22 2.92 -3.73
C VAL A 107 -1.28 2.86 -5.26
N VAL A 108 -1.39 1.64 -5.78
CA VAL A 108 -1.56 1.32 -7.19
C VAL A 108 -2.92 0.67 -7.39
N GLY A 109 -3.88 1.46 -7.88
CA GLY A 109 -5.23 1.02 -8.22
C GLY A 109 -5.37 0.61 -9.69
N THR A 110 -6.27 -0.32 -9.98
CA THR A 110 -6.76 -0.52 -11.36
C THR A 110 -7.83 0.53 -11.70
N SER A 111 -8.20 0.66 -12.98
CA SER A 111 -9.21 1.63 -13.46
C SER A 111 -10.57 1.59 -12.76
N LYS A 112 -10.84 0.52 -12.01
CA LYS A 112 -12.07 0.34 -11.23
C LYS A 112 -12.01 1.05 -9.88
N ALA A 113 -10.83 1.22 -9.29
CA ALA A 113 -10.67 1.70 -7.92
C ALA A 113 -11.25 3.10 -7.67
N ASN A 114 -11.87 3.30 -6.51
CA ASN A 114 -12.35 4.60 -6.05
C ASN A 114 -11.17 5.53 -5.71
N ILE A 115 -10.74 6.32 -6.70
CA ILE A 115 -9.59 7.21 -6.58
C ILE A 115 -9.71 8.22 -5.44
N SER A 116 -10.91 8.72 -5.15
CA SER A 116 -11.16 9.69 -4.06
C SER A 116 -10.78 9.07 -2.70
N HIS A 117 -11.22 7.84 -2.47
CA HIS A 117 -10.89 7.10 -1.26
C HIS A 117 -9.39 6.77 -1.17
N LEU A 118 -8.76 6.33 -2.27
CA LEU A 118 -7.33 6.06 -2.28
C LEU A 118 -6.48 7.30 -2.00
N ARG A 119 -6.92 8.47 -2.50
CA ARG A 119 -6.27 9.76 -2.21
C ARG A 119 -6.36 10.11 -0.75
N ASP A 120 -7.55 9.98 -0.17
CA ASP A 120 -7.73 10.25 1.26
C ASP A 120 -6.85 9.33 2.13
N LEU A 121 -6.73 8.05 1.76
CA LEU A 121 -5.93 7.06 2.48
C LEU A 121 -4.44 7.46 2.60
N VAL A 122 -3.89 8.05 1.55
CA VAL A 122 -2.50 8.54 1.53
C VAL A 122 -2.37 10.00 2.03
N GLY A 123 -3.48 10.59 2.52
CA GLY A 123 -3.55 11.96 2.99
C GLY A 123 -3.40 13.01 1.89
N CYS A 124 -3.87 12.72 0.69
CA CYS A 124 -4.14 13.70 -0.36
C CYS A 124 -5.59 14.15 -0.27
N ASP A 125 -5.88 15.36 -0.73
CA ASP A 125 -7.27 15.84 -0.80
C ASP A 125 -8.09 14.98 -1.79
N PRO A 126 -9.20 14.36 -1.34
CA PRO A 126 -10.04 13.48 -2.17
C PRO A 126 -10.75 14.20 -3.31
N SER A 127 -10.99 15.51 -3.16
CA SER A 127 -11.77 16.34 -4.08
C SER A 127 -10.92 17.05 -5.15
N LEU A 128 -9.62 17.24 -4.89
CA LEU A 128 -8.75 17.97 -5.80
C LEU A 128 -8.31 17.10 -6.98
N SER A 129 -8.34 17.69 -8.18
CA SER A 129 -7.74 17.13 -9.40
C SER A 129 -6.21 17.24 -9.43
N VAL A 130 -5.60 17.89 -8.44
CA VAL A 130 -4.15 18.04 -8.32
C VAL A 130 -3.48 16.67 -8.18
N ASN A 131 -2.32 16.52 -8.81
CA ASN A 131 -1.54 15.29 -8.81
C ASN A 131 -1.24 14.84 -7.36
N CYS A 132 -1.58 13.59 -7.03
CA CYS A 132 -1.23 12.95 -5.77
C CYS A 132 -0.13 11.92 -6.07
N PRO A 133 1.15 12.19 -5.74
CA PRO A 133 2.28 11.36 -6.16
C PRO A 133 2.30 9.97 -5.51
N TYR A 134 1.44 9.73 -4.51
CA TYR A 134 1.32 8.49 -3.77
C TYR A 134 0.16 7.60 -4.23
N VAL A 135 -0.63 8.03 -5.24
CA VAL A 135 -1.73 7.25 -5.80
C VAL A 135 -1.61 7.21 -7.31
N MET A 136 -1.62 6.00 -7.85
CA MET A 136 -1.60 5.76 -9.29
C MET A 136 -2.75 4.84 -9.64
N VAL A 137 -3.63 5.29 -10.53
CA VAL A 137 -4.71 4.47 -11.09
C VAL A 137 -4.42 4.22 -12.57
N ARG A 138 -4.36 2.95 -12.99
CA ARG A 138 -4.00 2.55 -14.36
C ARG A 138 -4.84 1.36 -14.82
N LYS A 139 -4.89 1.14 -16.13
CA LYS A 139 -5.45 -0.12 -16.66
C LYS A 139 -4.49 -1.27 -16.39
N TRP A 140 -5.01 -2.49 -16.32
CA TRP A 140 -4.19 -3.71 -16.14
C TRP A 140 -3.02 -3.80 -17.13
N ALA A 141 -3.26 -3.50 -18.40
CA ALA A 141 -2.25 -3.51 -19.46
C ALA A 141 -1.11 -2.47 -19.27
N GLU A 142 -1.32 -1.48 -18.41
CA GLU A 142 -0.39 -0.37 -18.17
C GLU A 142 0.40 -0.54 -16.87
N LEU A 143 0.11 -1.57 -16.06
CA LEU A 143 0.79 -1.80 -14.77
C LEU A 143 2.29 -2.07 -14.92
N GLY A 144 2.73 -2.63 -16.05
CA GLY A 144 4.17 -2.79 -16.32
C GLY A 144 4.94 -1.47 -16.32
N GLN A 145 4.27 -0.36 -16.66
CA GLN A 145 4.87 0.99 -16.64
C GLN A 145 4.88 1.57 -15.22
N VAL A 146 4.05 1.05 -14.31
CA VAL A 146 3.99 1.54 -12.92
C VAL A 146 5.32 1.28 -12.21
N ALA A 147 5.96 0.14 -12.41
CA ALA A 147 7.25 -0.19 -11.78
C ALA A 147 8.28 0.94 -11.95
N HIS A 148 8.40 1.51 -13.15
CA HIS A 148 9.28 2.63 -13.44
C HIS A 148 8.90 3.91 -12.69
N VAL A 149 7.61 4.22 -12.59
CA VAL A 149 7.11 5.38 -11.82
C VAL A 149 7.36 5.22 -10.32
N ILE A 150 7.18 4.00 -9.78
CA ILE A 150 7.47 3.68 -8.38
C ILE A 150 8.95 3.93 -8.05
N THR A 151 9.84 3.39 -8.89
CA THR A 151 11.28 3.41 -8.64
C THR A 151 11.93 4.77 -8.87
N GLU A 152 11.46 5.52 -9.87
CA GLU A 152 12.12 6.78 -10.26
C GLU A 152 11.44 8.02 -9.69
N ASN A 153 10.11 8.04 -9.51
CA ASN A 153 9.38 9.28 -9.26
C ASN A 153 8.69 9.38 -7.90
N SER A 154 8.62 8.30 -7.12
CA SER A 154 7.68 8.26 -5.98
C SER A 154 8.24 7.81 -4.65
N ILE A 155 9.22 6.89 -4.59
CA ILE A 155 9.67 6.31 -3.30
C ILE A 155 11.16 6.57 -3.03
N CYS A 156 12.01 6.50 -4.05
CA CYS A 156 13.46 6.66 -3.86
C CYS A 156 13.90 8.12 -3.66
N GLU A 157 13.10 9.09 -4.15
CA GLU A 157 13.39 10.52 -4.04
C GLU A 157 12.50 11.26 -3.04
N THR A 158 11.37 10.68 -2.65
CA THR A 158 10.48 11.30 -1.66
C THR A 158 11.10 11.21 -0.27
N LYS A 159 11.41 12.37 0.30
CA LYS A 159 11.69 12.47 1.74
C LYS A 159 10.39 12.16 2.53
N PRO A 160 10.47 11.71 3.79
CA PRO A 160 9.29 11.59 4.64
C PRO A 160 8.46 12.87 4.55
N LYS A 161 7.14 12.74 4.33
CA LYS A 161 6.22 13.88 4.22
C LYS A 161 6.49 14.80 5.44
N PRO A 162 6.83 16.09 5.25
CA PRO A 162 6.92 16.99 6.38
C PRO A 162 5.55 17.00 7.09
N PRO A 163 5.52 17.08 8.43
CA PRO A 163 4.26 17.21 9.14
C PRO A 163 3.49 18.39 8.56
N CYS A 164 2.17 18.23 8.41
CA CYS A 164 1.28 19.28 7.92
C CYS A 164 1.31 20.43 8.94
N VAL A 165 2.22 21.40 8.76
CA VAL A 165 2.35 22.59 9.61
C VAL A 165 1.87 23.78 8.80
N GLY A 166 0.61 24.16 9.01
CA GLY A 166 0.04 25.35 8.40
C GLY A 166 -1.49 25.42 8.51
N PRO A 167 -2.07 26.63 8.48
CA PRO A 167 -3.50 26.86 8.71
C PRO A 167 -4.42 26.27 7.63
N HIS A 168 -3.87 25.72 6.54
CA HIS A 168 -4.63 25.05 5.47
C HIS A 168 -4.85 23.55 5.71
N CYS A 169 -4.29 22.96 6.78
CA CYS A 169 -4.56 21.56 7.16
C CYS A 169 -5.72 21.42 8.16
N LEU A 170 -6.42 22.51 8.48
CA LEU A 170 -7.63 22.51 9.31
C LEU A 170 -8.74 23.27 8.59
N THR A 171 -9.58 22.57 7.83
CA THR A 171 -10.95 23.03 7.59
C THR A 171 -11.88 21.84 7.40
N LYS A 172 -12.71 21.66 8.43
CA LYS A 172 -14.06 21.04 8.53
C LYS A 172 -14.50 20.02 7.50
#